data_AF-A0A940EQD2-F1
#
_entry.id   AF-A0A940EQD2-F1
#
_cell.length_a   1.000
_cell.length_b   1.000
_cell.length_c   1.000
_cell.angle_alpha   90.00
_cell.angle_beta   90.00
_cell.angle_gamma   90.00
#
_symmetry.space_group_name_H-M   'P 1'
#
loop_
_entity.id
_entity.type
_entity.pdbx_description
1 polymer ?
#
loop_
_entity_poly.entity_id
_entity_poly.type
_entity_poly.pdbx_seq_one_letter_code
_entity_poly.pdbx_strand_id
1 'polypeptide(L)' 'MNQAILFNDDLCQKADGIWQLSGFYQGELVVFELKTKVNELTEQIKFDWELQIEDWLEDNEPVQNPVVITLT' A
#
# COMPACT_ATOMS: atom_id res chain seq x y z
N MET A 1 -10.01 11.52 10.98
CA MET A 1 -9.01 10.86 10.12
C MET A 1 -8.39 11.93 9.25
N ASN A 2 -7.11 12.22 9.45
CA ASN A 2 -6.34 13.04 8.54
C ASN A 2 -5.55 12.03 7.70
N GLN A 3 -5.87 11.87 6.42
CA GLN A 3 -5.18 10.88 5.59
C GLN A 3 -3.69 11.22 5.53
N ALA A 4 -2.85 10.32 6.02
CA ALA A 4 -1.40 10.51 6.04
C ALA A 4 -0.79 10.40 4.63
N ILE A 5 -1.51 9.77 3.70
CA ILE A 5 -1.09 9.48 2.33
C ILE A 5 -2.24 9.70 1.34
N LEU A 6 -1.90 10.10 0.11
CA LEU A 6 -2.82 10.20 -1.02
C LEU A 6 -2.50 9.13 -2.07
N PHE A 7 -3.33 8.11 -2.18
CA PHE A 7 -3.13 6.98 -3.10
C PHE A 7 -3.40 7.37 -4.57
N ASN A 8 -2.60 6.83 -5.49
CA ASN A 8 -2.67 7.13 -6.92
C ASN A 8 -3.63 6.24 -7.73
N ASP A 9 -4.33 5.31 -7.07
CA ASP A 9 -5.22 4.33 -7.73
C ASP A 9 -4.51 3.51 -8.84
N ASP A 10 -3.25 3.19 -8.62
CA ASP A 10 -2.38 2.47 -9.56
C ASP A 10 -2.05 1.05 -9.08
N LEU A 11 -2.93 0.47 -8.27
CA LEU A 11 -2.76 -0.87 -7.72
C LEU A 11 -2.68 -1.92 -8.84
N CYS A 12 -1.56 -2.63 -8.91
CA CYS A 12 -1.27 -3.63 -9.92
C CYS A 12 -0.60 -4.87 -9.33
N GLN A 13 -0.78 -6.02 -9.98
CA GLN A 13 -0.10 -7.25 -9.60
C GLN A 13 1.28 -7.30 -10.26
N LYS A 14 2.34 -7.40 -9.46
CA LYS A 14 3.73 -7.48 -9.95
C LYS A 14 4.17 -8.92 -10.17
N ALA A 15 3.77 -9.82 -9.28
CA ALA A 15 4.02 -11.26 -9.35
C ALA A 15 2.94 -12.00 -8.55
N ASP A 16 2.96 -13.34 -8.59
CA ASP A 16 2.07 -14.15 -7.76
C ASP A 16 2.27 -13.81 -6.27
N GLY A 17 1.18 -13.45 -5.60
CA GLY A 17 1.18 -12.98 -4.21
C GLY A 17 1.90 -11.65 -3.94
N ILE A 18 2.26 -10.87 -4.98
CA ILE A 18 2.90 -9.55 -4.84
C ILE A 18 2.12 -8.50 -5.62
N TRP A 19 1.57 -7.53 -4.89
CA TRP A 19 0.89 -6.36 -5.44
C TRP A 19 1.72 -5.11 -5.19
N GLN A 20 1.49 -4.10 -6.02
CA GLN A 20 2.18 -2.82 -5.93
C GLN A 20 1.17 -1.70 -6.12
N LEU A 21 1.27 -0.66 -5.30
CA LEU A 21 0.59 0.62 -5.49
C LEU A 21 1.53 1.76 -5.10
N SER A 22 1.19 2.98 -5.47
CA SER A 22 1.89 4.18 -5.05
C SER A 22 0.95 5.22 -4.47
N GLY A 23 1.54 6.13 -3.70
CA GLY A 23 0.84 7.29 -3.16
C GLY A 23 1.81 8.38 -2.74
N PHE A 24 1.28 9.57 -2.52
CA PHE A 24 2.04 10.71 -2.02
C PHE A 24 1.96 10.77 -0.51
N TYR A 25 3.09 10.53 0.15
CA TYR A 25 3.27 10.69 1.60
C TYR A 25 4.18 11.91 1.83
N GLN A 26 3.68 12.92 2.57
CA GLN A 26 4.40 14.18 2.82
C GLN A 26 4.93 14.90 1.56
N GLY A 27 4.27 14.72 0.41
CA GLY A 27 4.67 15.31 -0.87
C GLY A 27 5.69 14.51 -1.67
N GLU A 28 6.15 13.37 -1.16
CA GLU A 28 7.03 12.44 -1.87
C GLU A 28 6.26 11.24 -2.39
N LEU A 29 6.63 10.77 -3.59
CA LEU A 29 6.05 9.56 -4.18
C LEU A 29 6.65 8.33 -3.49
N VAL A 30 5.82 7.56 -2.81
CA VAL A 30 6.18 6.32 -2.14
C VAL A 30 5.50 5.15 -2.84
N VAL A 31 6.26 4.10 -3.14
CA VAL A 31 5.75 2.85 -3.71
C VAL A 31 5.67 1.81 -2.61
N PHE A 32 4.53 1.14 -2.50
CA PHE A 32 4.28 0.06 -1.56
C PHE A 32 4.21 -1.27 -2.33
N GLU A 33 4.98 -2.24 -1.88
CA GLU A 33 4.90 -3.64 -2.32
C GLU A 33 4.20 -4.46 -1.23
N LEU A 34 3.03 -4.97 -1.58
CA LEU A 34 2.15 -5.73 -0.71
C LEU A 34 2.35 -7.23 -0.99
N LYS A 35 2.84 -7.96 0.02
CA LYS A 35 2.91 -9.42 -0.01
C LYS A 35 1.66 -9.99 0.61
N THR A 36 0.89 -10.76 -0.15
CA THR A 36 -0.39 -11.33 0.28
C THR A 36 -0.62 -12.70 -0.37
N LYS A 37 -1.51 -13.50 0.22
CA LYS A 37 -2.03 -14.74 -0.39
C LYS A 37 -3.28 -14.51 -1.24
N VAL A 38 -3.77 -13.28 -1.26
CA VAL A 38 -4.95 -12.88 -2.00
C VAL A 38 -4.59 -12.68 -3.47
N ASN A 39 -5.24 -13.48 -4.32
CA ASN A 39 -5.00 -13.49 -5.76
C ASN A 39 -6.08 -12.77 -6.57
N GLU A 40 -7.20 -12.43 -5.95
CA GLU A 40 -8.30 -11.69 -6.58
C GLU A 40 -8.43 -10.32 -5.92
N LEU A 41 -8.42 -9.27 -6.74
CA LEU A 41 -8.59 -7.90 -6.28
C LEU A 41 -10.06 -7.51 -6.39
N THR A 42 -10.66 -7.20 -5.24
CA THR A 42 -11.98 -6.54 -5.16
C THR A 42 -11.80 -5.12 -4.63
N GLU A 43 -12.78 -4.26 -4.84
CA GLU A 43 -12.76 -2.90 -4.26
C GLU A 43 -12.63 -2.94 -2.73
N GLN A 44 -13.33 -3.87 -2.07
CA GLN A 44 -13.22 -4.04 -0.62
C GLN A 44 -11.78 -4.39 -0.20
N ILE A 45 -11.14 -5.34 -0.90
CA ILE A 45 -9.76 -5.75 -0.62
C ILE A 45 -8.79 -4.59 -0.82
N LYS A 46 -9.00 -3.80 -1.89
CA LYS A 46 -8.21 -2.59 -2.15
C LYS A 46 -8.31 -1.60 -0.97
N PHE A 47 -9.52 -1.28 -0.53
CA PHE A 47 -9.73 -0.37 0.61
C PHE A 47 -9.12 -0.94 1.90
N ASP A 48 -9.25 -2.24 2.15
CA ASP A 48 -8.64 -2.89 3.33
C ASP A 48 -7.10 -2.79 3.30
N TRP A 49 -6.47 -2.84 2.12
CA TRP A 49 -5.03 -2.68 1.97
C TRP A 49 -4.60 -1.22 2.15
N GLU A 50 -5.34 -0.28 1.58
CA GLU A 50 -5.11 1.16 1.77
C GLU A 50 -5.19 1.54 3.27
N LEU A 51 -6.16 1.01 3.99
CA LEU A 51 -6.29 1.19 5.45
C LEU A 51 -5.09 0.60 6.21
N GLN A 52 -4.64 -0.61 5.86
CA GLN A 52 -3.46 -1.21 6.51
C GLN A 52 -2.17 -0.42 6.24
N ILE A 53 -2.04 0.20 5.07
CA ILE A 53 -0.91 1.08 4.76
C ILE A 53 -1.01 2.37 5.58
N GLU A 54 -2.20 2.97 5.69
CA GLU A 54 -2.42 4.14 6.54
C GLU A 54 -2.09 3.83 8.01
N ASP A 55 -2.59 2.74 8.56
CA ASP A 55 -2.28 2.29 9.92
C ASP A 55 -0.78 2.08 10.11
N TRP A 56 -0.10 1.47 9.13
CA TRP A 56 1.36 1.29 9.19
C TRP A 56 2.12 2.62 9.22
N LEU A 57 1.64 3.63 8.48
CA LEU A 57 2.22 4.98 8.42
C LEU A 57 1.97 5.81 9.69
N GLU A 58 1.05 5.40 10.57
CA GLU A 58 0.89 6.05 11.89
C GLU A 58 2.08 5.76 12.82
N ASP A 59 2.61 4.54 12.75
CA ASP A 59 3.71 4.08 13.61
C ASP A 59 5.09 4.07 12.91
N ASN A 60 5.13 4.16 11.57
CA ASN A 60 6.35 4.00 10.78
C ASN A 60 6.49 5.06 9.69
N GLU A 61 7.73 5.35 9.31
CA GLU A 61 8.05 6.19 8.16
C GLU A 61 8.60 5.35 6.99
N PRO A 62 8.30 5.73 5.73
CA PRO A 62 8.81 5.04 4.55
C PRO A 62 10.31 5.34 4.33
N VAL A 63 11.18 4.67 5.09
CA VAL A 63 12.65 4.84 5.03
C VAL A 63 13.31 4.24 3.78
N GLN A 64 12.57 3.47 2.99
CA GLN A 64 13.02 2.84 1.76
C GLN A 64 11.89 2.84 0.72
N ASN A 65 12.26 2.86 -0.57
CA ASN A 65 11.31 2.84 -1.67
C ASN A 65 11.73 1.77 -2.70
N PRO A 66 10.96 0.69 -2.92
CA PRO A 66 9.63 0.43 -2.35
C PRO A 66 9.62 0.02 -0.87
N VAL A 67 8.56 0.42 -0.17
CA VAL A 67 8.20 -0.07 1.17
C VAL A 67 7.57 -1.43 1.03
N VAL A 68 8.02 -2.43 1.79
CA VAL A 68 7.48 -3.79 1.70
C VAL A 68 6.59 -4.06 2.90
N ILE A 69 5.31 -4.32 2.66
CA ILE A 69 4.31 -4.64 3.68
C ILE A 69 3.83 -6.07 3.45
N THR A 70 3.75 -6.85 4.53
CA THR A 70 3.17 -8.20 4.50
C THR A 70 1.77 -8.13 5.07
N LEU A 71 0.78 -8.39 4.22
CA LEU A 71 -0.62 -8.42 4.58
C LEU A 71 -0.98 -9.84 5.04
N THR A 72 -1.62 -9.94 6.20
CA THR A 72 -2.05 -11.23 6.80
C THR A 72 -3.47 -11.61 6.43
#